data_AF-A0A7V5T5S2-F1
#
_entry.id   AF-A0A7V5T5S2-F1
#
_cell.length_a   1.000
_cell.length_b   1.000
_cell.length_c   1.000
_cell.angle_alpha   90.00
_cell.angle_beta   90.00
_cell.angle_gamma   90.00
#
_symmetry.space_group_name_H-M   'P 1'
#
loop_
_entity.id
_entity.type
_entity.pdbx_description
1 polymer ?
#
loop_
_entity_poly.entity_id
_entity_poly.type
_entity_poly.pdbx_seq_one_letter_code
_entity_poly.pdbx_strand_id
1 'polypeptide(L)' 'NIMYEEYKDPRFAPPPLLKQMVLAGWHGRKTGRGFYDYTDPKNPKPMKLR' A
#
# COMPACT_ATOMS: atom_id res chain seq x y z
N ASN A 1 11.04 -10.78 3.11
CA ASN A 1 9.84 -10.96 2.26
C ASN A 1 9.78 -12.41 1.87
N ILE A 2 9.01 -13.22 2.61
CA ILE A 2 9.11 -14.69 2.55
C ILE A 2 8.77 -15.20 1.13
N MET A 3 7.75 -14.64 0.48
CA MET A 3 7.35 -15.07 -0.88
C MET A 3 8.35 -14.73 -2.01
N TYR A 4 9.07 -13.62 -1.95
CA TYR A 4 10.05 -13.29 -3.01
C TYR A 4 11.35 -14.08 -2.82
N GLU A 5 11.77 -14.28 -1.58
CA GLU A 5 13.01 -15.01 -1.26
C GLU A 5 12.93 -16.49 -1.64
N GLU A 6 11.74 -17.08 -1.60
CA GLU A 6 11.52 -18.51 -1.85
C GLU A 6 11.28 -18.85 -3.34
N TYR A 7 10.54 -18.00 -4.08
CA TYR A 7 10.21 -18.27 -5.49
C TYR A 7 11.06 -17.49 -6.49
N LYS A 8 11.77 -16.44 -6.05
CA LYS A 8 12.51 -15.47 -6.91
C LYS A 8 11.72 -14.95 -8.11
N ASP A 9 10.40 -15.06 -8.07
CA ASP A 9 9.53 -14.67 -9.17
C ASP A 9 9.29 -13.15 -9.09
N PRO A 10 9.57 -12.39 -10.17
CA PRO A 10 9.39 -10.94 -10.19
C PRO A 10 7.94 -10.49 -9.95
N ARG A 11 6.95 -11.38 -10.06
CA ARG A 11 5.54 -11.09 -9.69
C ARG A 11 5.34 -10.87 -8.19
N PHE A 12 6.23 -11.41 -7.36
CA PHE A 12 6.22 -11.20 -5.90
C PHE A 12 7.14 -10.07 -5.46
N ALA A 13 7.81 -9.39 -6.40
CA ALA A 13 8.60 -8.21 -6.06
C ALA A 13 7.67 -7.13 -5.47
N PRO A 14 7.94 -6.62 -4.26
CA PRO A 14 7.09 -5.59 -3.67
C PRO A 14 7.18 -4.33 -4.53
N PRO A 15 6.06 -3.79 -5.03
CA PRO A 15 6.10 -2.60 -5.86
C PRO A 15 6.72 -1.44 -5.06
N PRO A 16 7.58 -0.61 -5.69
CA PRO A 16 8.23 0.52 -5.02
C PRO A 16 7.23 1.43 -4.30
N LEU A 17 6.06 1.64 -4.90
CA LEU A 17 4.96 2.41 -4.35
C LEU A 17 4.49 1.85 -3.00
N LEU A 18 4.33 0.54 -2.87
CA LEU A 18 3.89 -0.08 -1.62
C LEU A 18 4.93 0.10 -0.51
N LYS A 19 6.22 0.00 -0.84
CA LYS A 19 7.29 0.28 0.13
C LYS A 19 7.24 1.72 0.65
N GLN A 20 7.05 2.70 -0.24
CA GLN A 20 6.90 4.11 0.13
C GLN A 20 5.69 4.34 1.04
N MET A 21 4.55 3.71 0.74
CA MET A 21 3.33 3.83 1.55
C MET A 21 3.49 3.26 2.97
N VAL A 22 4.19 2.11 3.10
CA VAL A 22 4.50 1.52 4.40
C VAL A 22 5.44 2.44 5.19
N LEU A 23 6.49 2.98 4.56
CA LEU A 23 7.41 3.93 5.20
C LEU A 23 6.70 5.22 5.66
N ALA A 24 5.71 5.68 4.90
CA ALA A 24 4.87 6.83 5.25
C ALA A 24 3.78 6.55 6.31
N GLY A 25 3.67 5.29 6.79
CA GLY A 25 2.65 4.89 7.76
C GLY A 25 1.23 4.79 7.19
N TRP A 26 1.07 4.80 5.86
CA TRP A 26 -0.23 4.77 5.18
C TRP A 26 -0.72 3.33 5.00
N HIS A 27 -1.16 2.73 6.11
CA HIS A 27 -1.59 1.34 6.16
C HIS A 27 -3.07 1.10 5.79
N GLY A 28 -3.73 2.07 5.15
CA GLY A 28 -5.13 1.99 4.75
C GLY A 28 -6.09 2.45 5.84
N ARG A 29 -7.21 1.74 5.98
CA ARG A 29 -8.34 2.15 6.84
C ARG A 29 -7.95 2.39 8.29
N LYS A 30 -7.09 1.52 8.85
CA LYS A 30 -6.66 1.60 10.25
C LYS A 30 -5.87 2.87 10.60
N THR A 31 -5.26 3.51 9.60
CA THR A 31 -4.51 4.77 9.75
C THR A 31 -5.21 5.93 9.04
N GLY A 32 -6.46 5.75 8.58
CA GLY A 32 -7.20 6.76 7.82
C GLY A 32 -6.67 7.03 6.40
N ARG A 33 -5.60 6.37 5.96
CA ARG A 33 -4.94 6.66 4.67
C ARG A 33 -4.15 5.46 4.14
N GLY A 34 -4.30 5.18 2.85
CA GLY A 34 -3.57 4.16 2.09
C GLY A 34 -3.73 4.43 0.59
N PHE A 35 -4.15 3.42 -0.18
CA PHE A 35 -4.50 3.61 -1.60
C PHE A 35 -5.69 4.58 -1.77
N TYR A 36 -6.50 4.67 -0.73
CA TYR A 36 -7.60 5.60 -0.60
C TYR A 36 -7.39 6.46 0.65
N ASP A 37 -7.94 7.65 0.61
CA ASP A 37 -8.16 8.49 1.76
C ASP A 37 -9.43 8.00 2.48
N TYR A 38 -9.27 7.59 3.74
CA TYR A 38 -10.33 7.06 4.60
C TYR A 38 -10.73 8.05 5.70
N THR A 39 -10.41 9.34 5.55
CA THR A 39 -10.90 10.42 6.43
C THR A 39 -12.43 10.44 6.55
N ASP A 40 -13.13 10.13 5.46
CA ASP A 40 -14.55 9.75 5.46
C ASP A 40 -14.69 8.25 5.14
N PRO A 41 -14.92 7.38 6.15
CA PRO A 41 -15.05 5.94 5.95
C PRO A 41 -16.23 5.54 5.05
N LYS A 42 -17.26 6.40 4.92
CA LYS A 42 -18.44 6.12 4.10
C LYS A 42 -18.19 6.43 2.62
N ASN A 43 -17.26 7.34 2.32
CA ASN A 43 -16.87 7.73 0.96
C ASN A 43 -15.35 7.83 0.82
N PRO A 44 -14.64 6.69 0.78
CA PRO A 44 -13.19 6.70 0.61
C PRO A 44 -12.79 7.21 -0.77
N LYS A 45 -11.89 8.21 -0.81
CA LYS A 45 -11.47 8.84 -2.06
C LYS A 45 -10.19 8.21 -2.59
N PRO A 46 -10.11 7.81 -3.87
CA PRO A 46 -8.87 7.27 -4.43
C PRO A 46 -7.78 8.33 -4.39
N MET A 47 -6.62 7.99 -3.85
CA MET A 47 -5.46 8.88 -3.91
C MET A 47 -4.82 8.79 -5.30
N LYS A 48 -4.47 9.93 -5.90
CA LYS A 48 -3.63 9.95 -7.10
C LYS A 48 -2.20 9.58 -6.71
N LEU A 49 -1.93 8.28 -6.72
CA LEU A 49 -0.58 7.73 -6.60
C LEU A 49 0.04 7.83 -8.00
N ARG A 50 1.05 8.67 -8.11
CA ARG A 50 1.68 9.04 -9.37
C ARG A 50 2.65 7.97 -9.86
#